data_AF-A0A2G2JE55-F1
#
_entry.id   AF-A0A2G2JE55-F1
#
_cell.length_a   1.000
_cell.length_b   1.000
_cell.length_c   1.000
_cell.angle_alpha   90.00
_cell.angle_beta   90.00
_cell.angle_gamma   90.00
#
_symmetry.space_group_name_H-M   'P 1'
#
loop_
_entity.id
_entity.type
_entity.pdbx_description
1 polymer ?
#
loop_
_entity_poly.entity_id
_entity_poly.type
_entity_poly.pdbx_seq_one_letter_code
_entity_poly.pdbx_strand_id
1 'polypeptide(L)'
;MLIKENKKEPAIPVAAGFFGSMNVKEASDGDVEVEKENVLNTISSIDFDLLKPDDLKLYGERVAIAILEKINDAAERIDRAKYRSKRAADMDTGILGKTSKKATATSDALVATNEALHEMNELMRAIIVYTQLNGKLSKVMNSAMARMMAEGFKNHSGDLVELNKNGEEFAQVVMQEAEDFASRQLEIELLQQKQAEAIKSVEVGSDQKARVLAKQIVDLQKKREAHVAGIQSDLTARIQGNMARIESTMNRSDENDALHQRLIDELQQRTAKLNKESTQQDLLLSNQIASMGKVVKSQNVKIRELTAKLGEEAQLNRTNRIAIYVVGGVAVVSLVLTGWLSFVSVAA
;
A
#
# COMPACT_ATOMS: atom_id res chain seq x y z
N MET A 1 44.31 -24.91 -47.88
CA MET A 1 44.82 -26.02 -47.05
C MET A 1 43.66 -26.48 -46.17
N LEU A 2 42.94 -27.54 -46.57
CA LEU A 2 41.75 -28.00 -45.87
C LEU A 2 42.16 -28.95 -44.75
N ILE A 3 42.06 -28.49 -43.50
CA ILE A 3 42.23 -29.34 -42.32
C ILE A 3 41.02 -30.27 -42.26
N LYS A 4 41.23 -31.56 -42.54
CA LYS A 4 40.20 -32.58 -42.30
C LYS A 4 40.07 -32.74 -40.78
N GLU A 5 39.03 -32.16 -40.19
CA GLU A 5 38.61 -32.56 -38.85
C GLU A 5 38.23 -34.03 -38.87
N ASN A 6 39.10 -34.85 -38.28
CA ASN A 6 38.88 -36.28 -38.12
C ASN A 6 37.87 -36.48 -36.97
N LYS A 7 36.57 -36.32 -37.28
CA LYS A 7 35.48 -36.57 -36.35
C LYS A 7 35.53 -38.04 -35.91
N LYS A 8 36.15 -38.31 -34.76
CA LYS A 8 35.96 -39.56 -34.03
C LYS A 8 34.46 -39.72 -33.78
N GLU A 9 33.91 -40.83 -34.24
CA GLU A 9 32.60 -41.29 -33.76
C GLU A 9 32.67 -41.41 -32.24
N PRO A 10 31.64 -40.99 -31.48
CA PRO A 10 31.61 -41.20 -30.05
C PRO A 10 31.66 -42.71 -29.80
N ALA A 11 32.68 -43.16 -29.06
CA ALA A 11 32.85 -44.57 -28.74
C ALA A 11 31.65 -45.02 -27.90
N ILE A 12 30.77 -45.82 -28.51
CA ILE A 12 29.58 -46.35 -27.83
C ILE A 12 30.08 -47.20 -26.66
N PRO A 13 29.72 -46.86 -25.41
CA PRO A 13 30.27 -47.54 -24.23
C PRO A 13 29.96 -49.02 -24.29
N VAL A 14 30.99 -49.86 -24.15
CA VAL A 14 30.90 -51.29 -24.43
C VAL A 14 30.08 -51.96 -23.34
N ALA A 15 28.93 -52.55 -23.69
CA ALA A 15 28.05 -53.27 -22.76
C ALA A 15 28.75 -54.42 -22.00
N ALA A 16 29.91 -54.88 -22.50
CA ALA A 16 30.81 -55.79 -21.80
C ALA A 16 31.18 -55.33 -20.38
N GLY A 17 31.20 -54.03 -20.09
CA GLY A 17 31.47 -53.51 -18.74
C GLY A 17 30.39 -53.81 -17.71
N PHE A 18 29.12 -53.99 -18.12
CA PHE A 18 28.02 -54.32 -17.21
C PHE A 18 27.93 -55.83 -16.91
N PHE A 19 28.26 -56.68 -17.90
CA PHE A 19 28.10 -58.13 -17.79
C PHE A 19 29.39 -58.93 -17.55
N GLY A 20 30.57 -58.34 -17.78
CA GLY A 20 31.85 -58.98 -17.49
C GLY A 20 32.08 -59.25 -16.00
N SER A 21 31.58 -58.35 -15.16
CA SER A 21 31.53 -58.40 -13.69
C SER A 21 30.34 -59.20 -13.12
N MET A 22 29.43 -59.67 -13.96
CA MET A 22 28.38 -60.62 -13.57
C MET A 22 28.81 -62.09 -13.74
N ASN A 23 30.08 -62.33 -14.04
CA ASN A 23 30.64 -63.68 -13.93
C ASN A 23 30.96 -63.94 -12.46
N VAL A 24 30.03 -64.59 -11.76
CA VAL A 24 30.31 -65.23 -10.46
C VAL A 24 31.42 -66.26 -10.68
N LYS A 25 32.67 -65.83 -10.48
CA LYS A 25 33.77 -66.74 -10.18
C LYS A 25 33.47 -67.36 -8.82
N GLU A 26 33.81 -68.64 -8.68
CA GLU A 26 33.72 -69.35 -7.41
C GLU A 26 34.40 -68.52 -6.32
N ALA A 27 33.67 -68.25 -5.23
CA ALA A 27 34.13 -67.37 -4.18
C ALA A 27 35.30 -68.00 -3.40
N SER A 28 36.52 -67.57 -3.71
CA SER A 28 37.55 -67.43 -2.69
C SER A 28 37.41 -66.05 -2.05
N ASP A 29 37.30 -65.99 -0.72
CA ASP A 29 37.10 -64.78 0.09
C ASP A 29 37.80 -63.51 -0.46
N GLY A 30 37.05 -62.42 -0.63
CA GLY A 30 37.61 -61.13 -1.04
C GLY A 30 36.61 -60.10 -1.57
N ASP A 31 36.32 -60.15 -2.87
CA ASP A 31 36.15 -58.91 -3.66
C ASP A 31 34.74 -58.65 -4.25
N VAL A 32 33.66 -59.17 -3.65
CA VAL A 32 32.30 -59.09 -4.23
C VAL A 32 31.69 -57.66 -4.22
N GLU A 33 32.12 -56.77 -3.33
CA GLU A 33 31.61 -55.38 -3.29
C GLU A 33 32.25 -54.48 -4.36
N VAL A 34 33.52 -54.68 -4.70
CA VAL A 34 34.32 -53.74 -5.52
C VAL A 34 33.90 -53.75 -6.99
N GLU A 35 33.39 -54.87 -7.52
CA GLU A 35 32.89 -54.93 -8.90
C GLU A 35 31.49 -54.31 -9.07
N LYS A 36 30.58 -54.42 -8.07
CA LYS A 36 29.23 -53.84 -8.16
C LYS A 36 29.26 -52.32 -8.27
N GLU A 37 30.18 -51.65 -7.56
CA GLU A 37 30.30 -50.18 -7.54
C GLU A 37 30.84 -49.61 -8.88
N ASN A 38 31.82 -50.28 -9.49
CA ASN A 38 32.40 -49.86 -10.78
C ASN A 38 31.40 -49.88 -11.95
N VAL A 39 30.48 -50.85 -11.94
CA VAL A 39 29.43 -50.97 -12.95
C VAL A 39 28.51 -49.76 -12.91
N LEU A 40 27.91 -49.50 -11.74
CA LEU A 40 27.01 -48.36 -11.51
C LEU A 40 27.66 -47.01 -11.83
N ASN A 41 28.94 -46.83 -11.45
CA ASN A 41 29.72 -45.63 -11.76
C ASN A 41 29.99 -45.44 -13.27
N THR A 42 30.13 -46.52 -14.03
CA THR A 42 30.34 -46.43 -15.49
C THR A 42 29.08 -45.97 -16.22
N ILE A 43 27.90 -46.43 -15.81
CA ILE A 43 26.64 -46.18 -16.55
C ILE A 43 26.01 -44.84 -16.15
N SER A 44 26.13 -44.45 -14.88
CA SER A 44 25.76 -43.10 -14.41
C SER A 44 26.58 -41.97 -15.04
N SER A 45 27.71 -42.29 -15.70
CA SER A 45 28.50 -41.33 -16.47
C SER A 45 27.98 -41.06 -17.89
N ILE A 46 26.97 -41.82 -18.36
CA ILE A 46 26.40 -41.66 -19.70
C ILE A 46 25.24 -40.67 -19.66
N ASP A 47 25.42 -39.51 -20.30
CA ASP A 47 24.32 -38.58 -20.55
C ASP A 47 23.45 -39.09 -21.72
N PHE A 48 22.42 -39.87 -21.37
CA PHE A 48 21.48 -40.46 -22.32
C PHE A 48 20.61 -39.41 -23.05
N ASP A 49 20.54 -38.17 -22.55
CA ASP A 49 19.76 -37.10 -23.18
C ASP A 49 20.50 -36.42 -24.33
N LEU A 50 21.83 -36.61 -24.42
CA LEU A 50 22.68 -36.14 -25.53
C LEU A 50 22.86 -37.17 -26.65
N LEU A 51 22.40 -38.41 -26.49
CA LEU A 51 22.42 -39.43 -27.55
C LEU A 51 21.38 -39.13 -28.63
N LYS A 52 21.74 -39.35 -29.90
CA LYS A 52 20.75 -39.30 -30.99
C LYS A 52 19.76 -40.47 -30.86
N PRO A 53 18.54 -40.37 -31.41
CA PRO A 53 17.55 -41.43 -31.35
C PRO A 53 18.05 -42.79 -31.87
N ASP A 54 18.80 -42.80 -32.98
CA ASP A 54 19.35 -44.02 -33.57
C ASP A 54 20.48 -44.62 -32.72
N ASP A 55 21.35 -43.77 -32.16
CA ASP A 55 22.45 -44.19 -31.27
C ASP A 55 21.89 -44.79 -29.96
N LEU A 56 20.87 -44.15 -29.38
CA LEU A 56 20.15 -44.63 -28.20
C LEU A 56 19.44 -45.97 -28.47
N LYS A 57 18.81 -46.13 -29.64
CA LYS A 57 18.19 -47.39 -30.06
C LYS A 57 19.23 -48.51 -30.20
N LEU A 58 20.33 -48.25 -30.91
CA LEU A 58 21.44 -49.22 -31.09
C LEU A 58 22.16 -49.56 -29.78
N TYR A 59 22.10 -48.69 -28.79
CA TYR A 59 22.58 -48.97 -27.43
C TYR A 59 21.58 -49.84 -26.68
N GLY A 60 20.30 -49.44 -26.62
CA GLY A 60 19.23 -50.19 -25.97
C GLY A 60 19.05 -51.61 -26.50
N GLU A 61 19.17 -51.81 -27.82
CA GLU A 61 19.14 -53.15 -28.44
C GLU A 61 20.32 -54.04 -27.99
N ARG A 62 21.52 -53.47 -27.83
CA ARG A 62 22.69 -54.22 -27.32
C ARG A 62 22.55 -54.61 -25.86
N VAL A 63 22.02 -53.71 -25.02
CA VAL A 63 21.77 -54.03 -23.62
C VAL A 63 20.66 -55.08 -23.52
N ALA A 64 19.59 -54.96 -24.31
CA ALA A 64 18.50 -55.94 -24.37
C ALA A 64 19.00 -57.36 -24.70
N ILE A 65 19.83 -57.52 -25.75
CA ILE A 65 20.45 -58.82 -26.09
C ILE A 65 21.21 -59.40 -24.88
N ALA A 66 22.06 -58.59 -24.26
CA ALA A 66 22.92 -59.05 -23.18
C ALA A 66 22.14 -59.38 -21.89
N ILE A 67 21.03 -58.68 -21.63
CA ILE A 67 20.05 -59.04 -20.58
C ILE A 67 19.42 -60.40 -20.87
N LEU A 68 18.84 -60.58 -22.07
CA LEU A 68 18.10 -61.79 -22.42
C LEU A 68 19.02 -63.02 -22.48
N GLU A 69 20.28 -62.86 -22.90
CA GLU A 69 21.29 -63.91 -22.88
C GLU A 69 21.61 -64.39 -21.46
N LYS A 70 21.82 -63.46 -20.51
CA LYS A 70 22.03 -63.81 -19.09
C LYS A 70 20.78 -64.43 -18.45
N ILE A 71 19.58 -63.95 -18.80
CA ILE A 71 18.33 -64.56 -18.36
C ILE A 71 18.22 -65.99 -18.90
N ASN A 72 18.55 -66.23 -20.17
CA ASN A 72 18.55 -67.58 -20.75
C ASN A 72 19.52 -68.51 -20.03
N ASP A 73 20.79 -68.09 -19.86
CA ASP A 73 21.83 -68.85 -19.17
C ASP A 73 21.39 -69.31 -17.76
N ALA A 74 20.85 -68.38 -16.97
CA ALA A 74 20.37 -68.67 -15.62
C ALA A 74 19.08 -69.51 -15.63
N ALA A 75 18.15 -69.26 -16.55
CA ALA A 75 16.94 -70.06 -16.69
C ALA A 75 17.23 -71.51 -17.12
N GLU A 76 18.23 -71.74 -17.97
CA GLU A 76 18.72 -73.07 -18.32
C GLU A 76 19.42 -73.76 -17.14
N ARG A 77 20.21 -73.03 -16.32
CA ARG A 77 20.80 -73.58 -15.08
C ARG A 77 19.69 -74.07 -14.14
N ILE A 78 18.64 -73.27 -13.95
CA ILE A 78 17.46 -73.63 -13.17
C ILE A 78 16.78 -74.90 -13.74
N ASP A 79 16.58 -74.99 -15.06
CA ASP A 79 15.97 -76.19 -15.67
C ASP A 79 16.85 -77.44 -15.56
N ARG A 80 18.17 -77.31 -15.74
CA ARG A 80 19.12 -78.41 -15.52
C ARG A 80 19.12 -78.87 -14.06
N ALA A 81 19.01 -77.95 -13.10
CA ALA A 81 18.89 -78.27 -11.67
C ALA A 81 17.56 -78.96 -11.34
N LYS A 82 16.42 -78.41 -11.81
CA LYS A 82 15.09 -79.02 -11.71
C LYS A 82 15.05 -80.43 -12.32
N TYR A 83 15.68 -80.66 -13.47
CA TYR A 83 15.78 -81.97 -14.11
C TYR A 83 16.59 -82.97 -13.28
N ARG A 84 17.75 -82.55 -12.76
CA ARG A 84 18.55 -83.36 -11.83
C ARG A 84 17.76 -83.71 -10.56
N SER A 85 17.00 -82.76 -10.02
CA SER A 85 16.14 -82.93 -8.84
C SER A 85 15.04 -83.98 -9.08
N LYS A 86 14.28 -83.86 -10.19
CA LYS A 86 13.30 -84.88 -10.60
C LYS A 86 13.93 -86.26 -10.75
N ARG A 87 15.06 -86.36 -11.46
CA ARG A 87 15.76 -87.63 -11.65
C ARG A 87 16.29 -88.24 -10.34
N ALA A 88 16.64 -87.41 -9.34
CA ALA A 88 16.97 -87.89 -7.99
C ALA A 88 15.72 -88.38 -7.23
N ALA A 89 14.61 -87.66 -7.32
CA ALA A 89 13.32 -88.05 -6.75
C ALA A 89 12.78 -89.38 -7.33
N ASP A 90 13.05 -89.67 -8.59
CA ASP A 90 12.64 -90.90 -9.29
C ASP A 90 13.59 -92.10 -9.03
N MET A 91 14.67 -91.94 -8.26
CA MET A 91 15.58 -93.06 -7.94
C MET A 91 14.90 -94.14 -7.08
N ASP A 92 15.03 -95.39 -7.49
CA ASP A 92 14.46 -96.56 -6.81
C ASP A 92 15.09 -96.83 -5.42
N THR A 93 14.24 -97.02 -4.41
CA THR A 93 14.59 -97.12 -2.98
C THR A 93 14.66 -98.56 -2.49
N GLY A 94 15.75 -99.25 -2.82
CA GLY A 94 16.09 -100.56 -2.25
C GLY A 94 16.59 -100.48 -0.79
N ILE A 95 16.33 -101.54 -0.02
CA ILE A 95 16.29 -101.57 1.46
C ILE A 95 17.59 -101.16 2.19
N LEU A 96 18.77 -101.22 1.55
CA LEU A 96 20.03 -100.73 2.15
C LEU A 96 20.93 -100.04 1.11
N GLY A 97 21.55 -98.93 1.51
CA GLY A 97 22.53 -98.16 0.73
C GLY A 97 21.98 -97.26 -0.38
N LYS A 98 20.89 -97.64 -1.07
CA LYS A 98 20.30 -96.80 -2.14
C LYS A 98 19.58 -95.56 -1.62
N THR A 99 18.90 -95.66 -0.46
CA THR A 99 18.17 -94.54 0.16
C THR A 99 19.08 -93.36 0.53
N SER A 100 20.30 -93.63 1.01
CA SER A 100 21.30 -92.58 1.28
C SER A 100 21.75 -91.89 -0.01
N LYS A 101 22.03 -92.64 -1.09
CA LYS A 101 22.38 -92.06 -2.39
C LYS A 101 21.25 -91.20 -2.98
N LYS A 102 19.99 -91.62 -2.81
CA LYS A 102 18.82 -90.81 -3.17
C LYS A 102 18.74 -89.51 -2.37
N ALA A 103 18.94 -89.58 -1.05
CA ALA A 103 18.92 -88.41 -0.18
C ALA A 103 20.01 -87.39 -0.55
N THR A 104 21.25 -87.86 -0.78
CA THR A 104 22.36 -87.01 -1.23
C THR A 104 22.06 -86.38 -2.59
N ALA A 105 21.69 -87.17 -3.61
CA ALA A 105 21.38 -86.63 -4.94
C ALA A 105 20.20 -85.64 -4.95
N THR A 106 19.23 -85.83 -4.04
CA THR A 106 18.11 -84.88 -3.86
C THR A 106 18.59 -83.59 -3.18
N SER A 107 19.44 -83.70 -2.16
CA SER A 107 20.04 -82.56 -1.46
C SER A 107 20.89 -81.71 -2.41
N ASP A 108 21.82 -82.33 -3.15
CA ASP A 108 22.72 -81.65 -4.09
C ASP A 108 21.93 -80.92 -5.19
N ALA A 109 20.85 -81.55 -5.68
CA ALA A 109 19.99 -80.93 -6.69
C ALA A 109 19.11 -79.80 -6.14
N LEU A 110 18.70 -79.86 -4.86
CA LEU A 110 18.00 -78.76 -4.18
C LEU A 110 18.95 -77.57 -3.93
N VAL A 111 20.19 -77.82 -3.49
CA VAL A 111 21.23 -76.80 -3.35
C VAL A 111 21.48 -76.09 -4.68
N ALA A 112 21.77 -76.85 -5.74
CA ALA A 112 21.99 -76.27 -7.08
C ALA A 112 20.75 -75.53 -7.65
N THR A 113 19.54 -75.93 -7.26
CA THR A 113 18.31 -75.21 -7.65
C THR A 113 18.18 -73.88 -6.90
N ASN A 114 18.48 -73.87 -5.59
CA ASN A 114 18.44 -72.66 -4.77
C ASN A 114 19.53 -71.67 -5.16
N GLU A 115 20.74 -72.14 -5.47
CA GLU A 115 21.84 -71.32 -5.98
C GLU A 115 21.46 -70.65 -7.31
N ALA A 116 20.97 -71.42 -8.29
CA ALA A 116 20.56 -70.87 -9.59
C ALA A 116 19.37 -69.90 -9.48
N LEU A 117 18.44 -70.12 -8.54
CA LEU A 117 17.36 -69.16 -8.24
C LEU A 117 17.89 -67.90 -7.52
N HIS A 118 18.93 -68.02 -6.69
CA HIS A 118 19.57 -66.87 -6.05
C HIS A 118 20.34 -66.01 -7.07
N GLU A 119 21.12 -66.65 -7.95
CA GLU A 119 21.78 -65.99 -9.09
C GLU A 119 20.76 -65.21 -9.94
N MET A 120 19.63 -65.83 -10.29
CA MET A 120 18.58 -65.18 -11.07
C MET A 120 17.97 -63.97 -10.32
N ASN A 121 17.73 -64.07 -9.01
CA ASN A 121 17.18 -62.95 -8.23
C ASN A 121 18.14 -61.75 -8.14
N GLU A 122 19.45 -61.98 -7.98
CA GLU A 122 20.45 -60.89 -8.00
C GLU A 122 20.62 -60.29 -9.40
N LEU A 123 20.61 -61.13 -10.44
CA LEU A 123 20.60 -60.70 -11.85
C LEU A 123 19.38 -59.80 -12.14
N MET A 124 18.18 -60.25 -11.78
CA MET A 124 16.92 -59.51 -11.93
C MET A 124 16.96 -58.14 -11.25
N ARG A 125 17.45 -58.06 -10.00
CA ARG A 125 17.60 -56.79 -9.28
C ARG A 125 18.53 -55.81 -9.98
N ALA A 126 19.70 -56.28 -10.42
CA ALA A 126 20.67 -55.44 -11.11
C ALA A 126 20.16 -54.98 -12.49
N ILE A 127 19.43 -55.83 -13.21
CA ILE A 127 18.76 -55.45 -14.46
C ILE A 127 17.68 -54.39 -14.21
N ILE A 128 16.84 -54.55 -13.17
CA ILE A 128 15.81 -53.58 -12.80
C ILE A 128 16.44 -52.22 -12.48
N VAL A 129 17.49 -52.18 -11.65
CA VAL A 129 18.19 -50.92 -11.35
C VAL A 129 18.74 -50.27 -12.63
N TYR A 130 19.26 -51.07 -13.56
CA TYR A 130 19.75 -50.58 -14.85
C TYR A 130 18.63 -50.02 -15.75
N THR A 131 17.52 -50.75 -15.91
CA THR A 131 16.39 -50.29 -16.73
C THR A 131 15.73 -49.05 -16.15
N GLN A 132 15.92 -48.77 -14.85
CA GLN A 132 15.43 -47.59 -14.15
C GLN A 132 16.40 -46.37 -14.17
N LEU A 133 17.50 -46.39 -14.93
CA LEU A 133 18.44 -45.24 -14.97
C LEU A 133 17.97 -44.07 -15.85
N ASN A 134 17.25 -44.32 -16.94
CA ASN A 134 16.75 -43.27 -17.83
C ASN A 134 15.51 -43.74 -18.61
N GLY A 135 14.40 -42.99 -18.52
CA GLY A 135 13.11 -43.41 -19.09
C GLY A 135 13.09 -43.62 -20.61
N LYS A 136 13.94 -42.89 -21.37
CA LYS A 136 14.08 -43.09 -22.82
C LYS A 136 14.79 -44.41 -23.11
N LEU A 137 15.85 -44.71 -22.36
CA LEU A 137 16.57 -45.99 -22.43
C LEU A 137 15.65 -47.16 -22.08
N SER A 138 14.88 -47.06 -20.97
CA SER A 138 13.90 -48.06 -20.56
C SER A 138 12.94 -48.41 -21.70
N LYS A 139 12.42 -47.39 -22.40
CA LYS A 139 11.45 -47.55 -23.48
C LYS A 139 12.04 -48.25 -24.71
N VAL A 140 13.25 -47.88 -25.15
CA VAL A 140 13.90 -48.55 -26.30
C VAL A 140 14.33 -49.98 -25.96
N MET A 141 14.79 -50.22 -24.73
CA MET A 141 15.13 -51.56 -24.25
C MET A 141 13.90 -52.46 -24.15
N ASN A 142 12.79 -51.97 -23.57
CA ASN A 142 11.54 -52.73 -23.46
C ASN A 142 11.00 -53.09 -24.86
N SER A 143 11.01 -52.13 -25.79
CA SER A 143 10.63 -52.36 -27.19
C SER A 143 11.52 -53.40 -27.90
N ALA A 144 12.83 -53.37 -27.62
CA ALA A 144 13.78 -54.34 -28.17
C ALA A 144 13.57 -55.74 -27.57
N MET A 145 13.40 -55.85 -26.24
CA MET A 145 13.15 -57.12 -25.56
C MET A 145 11.82 -57.75 -26.00
N ALA A 146 10.74 -56.97 -26.11
CA ALA A 146 9.45 -57.45 -26.62
C ALA A 146 9.59 -58.11 -28.01
N ARG A 147 10.33 -57.47 -28.92
CA ARG A 147 10.59 -58.03 -30.26
C ARG A 147 11.46 -59.29 -30.18
N MET A 148 12.52 -59.26 -29.38
CA MET A 148 13.44 -60.40 -29.20
C MET A 148 12.79 -61.62 -28.54
N MET A 149 11.78 -61.42 -27.70
CA MET A 149 10.97 -62.52 -27.16
C MET A 149 10.02 -63.13 -28.19
N ALA A 150 9.52 -62.33 -29.15
CA ALA A 150 8.60 -62.81 -30.19
C ALA A 150 9.30 -63.41 -31.42
N GLU A 151 10.51 -62.95 -31.75
CA GLU A 151 11.27 -63.32 -32.96
C GLU A 151 12.52 -64.16 -32.67
N GLY A 152 12.86 -64.38 -31.39
CA GLY A 152 14.19 -64.79 -30.97
C GLY A 152 15.23 -63.64 -31.12
N PHE A 153 16.45 -63.88 -30.65
CA PHE A 153 17.55 -62.92 -30.77
C PHE A 153 18.86 -63.60 -31.12
N LYS A 154 19.79 -62.84 -31.73
CA LYS A 154 21.16 -63.32 -31.92
C LYS A 154 21.99 -63.03 -30.68
N ASN A 155 22.58 -64.05 -30.09
CA ASN A 155 23.54 -63.91 -29.00
C ASN A 155 24.86 -63.27 -29.48
N HIS A 156 25.82 -63.04 -28.58
CA HIS A 156 27.12 -62.48 -28.95
C HIS A 156 27.95 -63.37 -29.90
N SER A 157 27.67 -64.68 -29.96
CA SER A 157 28.27 -65.63 -30.91
C SER A 157 27.64 -65.57 -32.32
N GLY A 158 26.48 -64.92 -32.45
CA GLY A 158 25.71 -64.81 -33.70
C GLY A 158 24.63 -65.88 -33.89
N ASP A 159 24.48 -66.82 -32.95
CA ASP A 159 23.48 -67.88 -32.96
C ASP A 159 22.10 -67.33 -32.60
N LEU A 160 21.05 -67.84 -33.27
CA LEU A 160 19.67 -67.52 -32.92
C LEU A 160 19.26 -68.29 -31.65
N VAL A 161 18.86 -67.56 -30.63
CA VAL A 161 18.39 -68.06 -29.34
C VAL A 161 16.92 -67.67 -29.16
N GLU A 162 16.12 -68.64 -28.73
CA GLU A 162 14.76 -68.46 -28.21
C GLU A 162 14.79 -68.78 -26.71
N LEU A 163 14.08 -67.99 -25.89
CA LEU A 163 14.05 -68.23 -24.45
C LEU A 163 13.24 -69.49 -24.12
N ASN A 164 13.70 -70.26 -23.13
CA ASN A 164 12.82 -71.26 -22.51
C ASN A 164 11.72 -70.57 -21.67
N LYS A 165 10.67 -71.31 -21.31
CA LYS A 165 9.52 -70.78 -20.55
C LYS A 165 9.91 -70.05 -19.25
N ASN A 166 10.89 -70.56 -18.51
CA ASN A 166 11.40 -69.87 -17.32
C ASN A 166 12.02 -68.51 -17.71
N GLY A 167 12.84 -68.47 -18.75
CA GLY A 167 13.47 -67.25 -19.25
C GLY A 167 12.46 -66.22 -19.75
N GLU A 168 11.38 -66.67 -20.43
CA GLU A 168 10.26 -65.80 -20.80
C GLU A 168 9.58 -65.18 -19.56
N GLU A 169 9.30 -65.98 -18.53
CA GLU A 169 8.69 -65.50 -17.27
C GLU A 169 9.58 -64.44 -16.58
N PHE A 170 10.90 -64.64 -16.53
CA PHE A 170 11.83 -63.65 -15.97
C PHE A 170 11.97 -62.39 -16.85
N ALA A 171 12.04 -62.53 -18.17
CA ALA A 171 12.11 -61.40 -19.10
C ALA A 171 10.86 -60.51 -19.05
N GLN A 172 9.66 -61.11 -18.89
CA GLN A 172 8.42 -60.37 -18.69
C GLN A 172 8.46 -59.48 -17.42
N VAL A 173 9.03 -59.99 -16.32
CA VAL A 173 9.17 -59.19 -15.08
C VAL A 173 10.11 -57.99 -15.28
N VAL A 174 11.23 -58.16 -16.01
CA VAL A 174 12.12 -57.04 -16.37
C VAL A 174 11.39 -56.00 -17.22
N MET A 175 10.66 -56.47 -18.23
CA MET A 175 9.93 -55.61 -19.15
C MET A 175 8.84 -54.79 -18.45
N GLN A 176 8.06 -55.41 -17.55
CA GLN A 176 7.03 -54.72 -16.78
C GLN A 176 7.62 -53.61 -15.91
N GLU A 177 8.68 -53.88 -15.15
CA GLU A 177 9.28 -52.89 -14.27
C GLU A 177 9.96 -51.74 -15.05
N ALA A 178 10.50 -52.02 -16.24
CA ALA A 178 10.99 -51.00 -17.17
C ALA A 178 9.86 -50.13 -17.74
N GLU A 179 8.68 -50.70 -18.01
CA GLU A 179 7.50 -49.97 -18.48
C GLU A 179 6.88 -49.10 -17.39
N ASP A 180 6.72 -49.64 -16.18
CA ASP A 180 6.21 -48.93 -15.01
C ASP A 180 7.12 -47.73 -14.68
N PHE A 181 8.44 -47.92 -14.74
CA PHE A 181 9.39 -46.82 -14.58
C PHE A 181 9.29 -45.76 -15.69
N ALA A 182 9.30 -46.17 -16.97
CA ALA A 182 9.18 -45.23 -18.08
C ALA A 182 7.88 -44.40 -18.01
N SER A 183 6.79 -45.03 -17.57
CA SER A 183 5.49 -44.40 -17.38
C SER A 183 5.49 -43.40 -16.22
N ARG A 184 6.06 -43.78 -15.06
CA ARG A 184 6.24 -42.87 -13.90
C ARG A 184 7.09 -41.66 -14.26
N GLN A 185 8.18 -41.86 -15.00
CA GLN A 185 9.06 -40.77 -15.45
C GLN A 185 8.33 -39.79 -16.38
N LEU A 186 7.55 -40.30 -17.35
CA LEU A 186 6.72 -39.47 -18.23
C LEU A 186 5.66 -38.68 -17.47
N GLU A 187 5.03 -39.27 -16.45
CA GLU A 187 4.07 -38.57 -15.59
C GLU A 187 4.73 -37.41 -14.83
N ILE A 188 5.92 -37.61 -14.27
CA ILE A 188 6.70 -36.57 -13.59
C ILE A 188 7.02 -35.40 -14.54
N GLU A 189 7.48 -35.70 -15.76
CA GLU A 189 7.76 -34.68 -16.79
C GLU A 189 6.51 -33.86 -17.16
N LEU A 190 5.36 -34.53 -17.35
CA LEU A 190 4.08 -33.88 -17.63
C LEU A 190 3.58 -33.03 -16.45
N LEU A 191 3.81 -33.47 -15.20
CA LEU A 191 3.47 -32.69 -14.00
C LEU A 191 4.37 -31.45 -13.87
N GLN A 192 5.67 -31.58 -14.13
CA GLN A 192 6.61 -30.45 -14.15
C GLN A 192 6.23 -29.43 -15.24
N GLN A 193 5.88 -29.87 -16.44
CA GLN A 193 5.41 -28.97 -17.50
C GLN A 193 4.14 -28.21 -17.07
N LYS A 194 3.13 -28.91 -16.53
CA LYS A 194 1.90 -28.29 -16.01
C LYS A 194 2.18 -27.27 -14.90
N GLN A 195 3.14 -27.56 -14.01
CA GLN A 195 3.55 -26.61 -12.96
C GLN A 195 4.23 -25.37 -13.56
N ALA A 196 5.13 -25.53 -14.53
CA ALA A 196 5.79 -24.41 -15.21
C ALA A 196 4.79 -23.51 -15.96
N GLU A 197 3.81 -24.10 -16.65
CA GLU A 197 2.71 -23.37 -17.30
C GLU A 197 1.83 -22.63 -16.27
N ALA A 198 1.52 -23.26 -15.14
CA ALA A 198 0.76 -22.64 -14.06
C ALA A 198 1.51 -21.44 -13.44
N ILE A 199 2.80 -21.58 -13.11
CA ILE A 199 3.66 -20.50 -12.59
C ILE A 199 3.65 -19.30 -13.56
N LYS A 200 3.92 -19.56 -14.85
CA LYS A 200 3.91 -18.53 -15.90
C LYS A 200 2.56 -17.80 -16.01
N SER A 201 1.44 -18.53 -15.84
CA SER A 201 0.11 -17.91 -15.82
C SER A 201 -0.12 -16.98 -14.61
N VAL A 202 0.42 -17.35 -13.44
CA VAL A 202 0.35 -16.55 -12.22
C VAL A 202 1.21 -15.30 -12.33
N GLU A 203 2.42 -15.40 -12.88
CA GLU A 203 3.31 -14.27 -13.15
C GLU A 203 2.63 -13.22 -14.05
N VAL A 204 2.11 -13.65 -15.21
CA VAL A 204 1.40 -12.75 -16.14
C VAL A 204 0.18 -12.09 -15.48
N GLY A 205 -0.60 -12.85 -14.71
CA GLY A 205 -1.75 -12.34 -13.96
C GLY A 205 -1.37 -11.35 -12.86
N SER A 206 -0.22 -11.57 -12.19
CA SER A 206 0.34 -10.67 -11.18
C SER A 206 0.81 -9.36 -11.80
N ASP A 207 1.58 -9.42 -12.88
CA ASP A 207 2.06 -8.27 -13.65
C ASP A 207 0.91 -7.39 -14.15
N GLN A 208 -0.15 -8.01 -14.67
CA GLN A 208 -1.33 -7.28 -15.13
C GLN A 208 -2.03 -6.55 -13.96
N LYS A 209 -2.19 -7.20 -12.80
CA LYS A 209 -2.73 -6.57 -11.59
C LYS A 209 -1.83 -5.42 -11.09
N ALA A 210 -0.52 -5.61 -11.07
CA ALA A 210 0.44 -4.57 -10.68
C ALA A 210 0.34 -3.34 -11.58
N ARG A 211 0.23 -3.52 -12.90
CA ARG A 211 0.03 -2.41 -13.86
C ARG A 211 -1.31 -1.68 -13.65
N VAL A 212 -2.39 -2.40 -13.35
CA VAL A 212 -3.70 -1.80 -13.03
C VAL A 212 -3.63 -0.97 -11.74
N LEU A 213 -3.03 -1.51 -10.68
CA LEU A 213 -2.85 -0.81 -9.40
C LEU A 213 -1.96 0.43 -9.56
N ALA A 214 -0.85 0.33 -10.29
CA ALA A 214 0.02 1.47 -10.59
C ALA A 214 -0.73 2.60 -11.30
N LYS A 215 -1.58 2.26 -12.29
CA LYS A 215 -2.43 3.25 -12.96
C LYS A 215 -3.44 3.89 -12.01
N GLN A 216 -4.11 3.10 -11.17
CA GLN A 216 -5.06 3.62 -10.17
C GLN A 216 -4.39 4.56 -9.16
N ILE A 217 -3.17 4.27 -8.72
CA ILE A 217 -2.40 5.15 -7.83
C ILE A 217 -2.12 6.49 -8.51
N VAL A 218 -1.65 6.49 -9.76
CA VAL A 218 -1.39 7.73 -10.53
C VAL A 218 -2.67 8.55 -10.76
N ASP A 219 -3.78 7.89 -11.09
CA ASP A 219 -5.07 8.56 -11.30
C ASP A 219 -5.62 9.17 -9.99
N LEU A 220 -5.40 8.50 -8.84
CA LEU A 220 -5.74 9.04 -7.51
C LEU A 220 -4.84 10.21 -7.10
N GLN A 221 -3.54 10.15 -7.39
CA GLN A 221 -2.60 11.25 -7.15
C GLN A 221 -3.02 12.51 -7.94
N LYS A 222 -3.28 12.38 -9.24
CA LYS A 222 -3.77 13.50 -10.07
C LYS A 222 -5.09 14.10 -9.56
N LYS A 223 -6.05 13.26 -9.15
CA LYS A 223 -7.31 13.74 -8.55
C LYS A 223 -7.06 14.51 -7.25
N ARG A 224 -6.14 14.03 -6.40
CA ARG A 224 -5.76 14.71 -5.15
C ARG A 224 -5.08 16.05 -5.41
N GLU A 225 -4.15 16.11 -6.37
CA GLU A 225 -3.46 17.34 -6.77
C GLU A 225 -4.44 18.40 -7.28
N ALA A 226 -5.34 18.02 -8.21
CA ALA A 226 -6.38 18.91 -8.72
C ALA A 226 -7.31 19.43 -7.61
N HIS A 227 -7.70 18.57 -6.66
CA HIS A 227 -8.54 18.94 -5.53
C HIS A 227 -7.82 19.91 -4.56
N VAL A 228 -6.54 19.68 -4.26
CA VAL A 228 -5.72 20.57 -3.42
C VAL A 228 -5.54 21.94 -4.10
N ALA A 229 -5.24 21.97 -5.41
CA ALA A 229 -5.13 23.21 -6.17
C ALA A 229 -6.45 23.99 -6.18
N GLY A 230 -7.60 23.30 -6.30
CA GLY A 230 -8.93 23.91 -6.19
C GLY A 230 -9.18 24.56 -4.84
N ILE A 231 -8.85 23.88 -3.74
CA ILE A 231 -8.96 24.43 -2.37
C ILE A 231 -8.04 25.64 -2.17
N GLN A 232 -6.79 25.57 -2.64
CA GLN A 232 -5.84 26.69 -2.54
C GLN A 232 -6.33 27.91 -3.32
N SER A 233 -6.92 27.72 -4.49
CA SER A 233 -7.51 28.79 -5.30
C SER A 233 -8.70 29.46 -4.60
N ASP A 234 -9.68 28.68 -4.10
CA ASP A 234 -10.84 29.21 -3.37
C ASP A 234 -10.43 29.94 -2.09
N LEU A 235 -9.49 29.38 -1.32
CA LEU A 235 -8.98 30.01 -0.11
C LEU A 235 -8.25 31.34 -0.42
N THR A 236 -7.45 31.38 -1.49
CA THR A 236 -6.76 32.60 -1.92
C THR A 236 -7.76 33.69 -2.34
N ALA A 237 -8.77 33.34 -3.13
CA ALA A 237 -9.82 34.25 -3.55
C ALA A 237 -10.63 34.80 -2.36
N ARG A 238 -10.96 33.95 -1.37
CA ARG A 238 -11.61 34.38 -0.12
C ARG A 238 -10.76 35.33 0.71
N ILE A 239 -9.47 35.05 0.85
CA ILE A 239 -8.53 35.92 1.60
C ILE A 239 -8.43 37.28 0.92
N GLN A 240 -8.25 37.32 -0.41
CA GLN A 240 -8.20 38.57 -1.19
C GLN A 240 -9.51 39.37 -1.07
N GLY A 241 -10.66 38.71 -1.23
CA GLY A 241 -11.97 39.35 -1.10
C GLY A 241 -12.25 39.89 0.31
N ASN A 242 -11.78 39.20 1.36
CA ASN A 242 -11.87 39.70 2.74
C ASN A 242 -10.90 40.87 2.99
N MET A 243 -9.69 40.83 2.44
CA MET A 243 -8.70 41.90 2.57
C MET A 243 -9.20 43.20 1.95
N ALA A 244 -9.77 43.15 0.74
CA ALA A 244 -10.38 44.32 0.10
C ALA A 244 -11.58 44.90 0.90
N ARG A 245 -12.35 44.06 1.60
CA ARG A 245 -13.43 44.51 2.50
C ARG A 245 -12.89 45.19 3.76
N ILE A 246 -11.80 44.67 4.33
CA ILE A 246 -11.11 45.28 5.48
C ILE A 246 -10.57 46.65 5.08
N GLU A 247 -9.86 46.75 3.95
CA GLU A 247 -9.34 48.01 3.40
C GLU A 247 -10.45 49.04 3.17
N SER A 248 -11.55 48.65 2.53
CA SER A 248 -12.72 49.53 2.36
C SER A 248 -13.36 49.97 3.69
N THR A 249 -13.29 49.13 4.73
CA THR A 249 -13.80 49.47 6.07
C THR A 249 -12.85 50.42 6.80
N MET A 250 -11.53 50.23 6.67
CA MET A 250 -10.52 51.12 7.23
C MET A 250 -10.60 52.52 6.61
N ASN A 251 -10.63 52.63 5.28
CA ASN A 251 -10.77 53.92 4.59
C ASN A 251 -12.02 54.69 5.05
N ARG A 252 -13.15 53.98 5.27
CA ARG A 252 -14.38 54.58 5.83
C ARG A 252 -14.25 54.98 7.30
N SER A 253 -13.39 54.32 8.08
CA SER A 253 -13.06 54.74 9.44
C SER A 253 -12.26 56.04 9.41
N ASP A 254 -11.22 56.10 8.58
CA ASP A 254 -10.38 57.29 8.42
C ASP A 254 -11.19 58.51 7.94
N GLU A 255 -12.12 58.31 7.00
CA GLU A 255 -13.09 59.33 6.55
C GLU A 255 -14.00 59.81 7.69
N ASN A 256 -14.51 58.90 8.53
CA ASN A 256 -15.35 59.24 9.68
C ASN A 256 -14.55 59.97 10.76
N ASP A 257 -13.33 59.54 11.07
CA ASP A 257 -12.46 60.18 12.06
C ASP A 257 -12.08 61.61 11.61
N ALA A 258 -11.79 61.79 10.32
CA ALA A 258 -11.59 63.12 9.73
C ALA A 258 -12.85 64.00 9.78
N LEU A 259 -14.04 63.42 9.60
CA LEU A 259 -15.32 64.14 9.73
C LEU A 259 -15.59 64.52 11.20
N HIS A 260 -15.35 63.60 12.13
CA HIS A 260 -15.51 63.83 13.57
C HIS A 260 -14.58 64.94 14.06
N GLN A 261 -13.31 64.94 13.63
CA GLN A 261 -12.37 66.01 13.98
C GLN A 261 -12.85 67.38 13.47
N ARG A 262 -13.29 67.47 12.20
CA ARG A 262 -13.88 68.71 11.66
C ARG A 262 -15.09 69.19 12.46
N LEU A 263 -15.96 68.27 12.89
CA LEU A 263 -17.14 68.60 13.68
C LEU A 263 -16.76 69.14 15.07
N ILE A 264 -15.74 68.54 15.70
CA ILE A 264 -15.17 69.00 16.97
C ILE A 264 -14.60 70.41 16.81
N ASP A 265 -13.79 70.65 15.77
CA ASP A 265 -13.19 71.95 15.50
C ASP A 265 -14.27 73.04 15.26
N GLU A 266 -15.34 72.71 14.51
CA GLU A 266 -16.46 73.62 14.29
C GLU A 266 -17.23 73.92 15.59
N LEU A 267 -17.49 72.92 16.42
CA LEU A 267 -18.13 73.10 17.73
C LEU A 267 -17.28 73.95 18.68
N GLN A 268 -15.95 73.77 18.69
CA GLN A 268 -15.04 74.62 19.44
C GLN A 268 -15.07 76.07 18.95
N GLN A 269 -15.05 76.31 17.63
CA GLN A 269 -15.16 77.65 17.06
C GLN A 269 -16.50 78.32 17.40
N ARG A 270 -17.62 77.60 17.27
CA ARG A 270 -18.96 78.09 17.66
C ARG A 270 -19.02 78.44 19.15
N THR A 271 -18.45 77.60 20.02
CA THR A 271 -18.38 77.83 21.47
C THR A 271 -17.53 79.06 21.80
N ALA A 272 -16.36 79.20 21.17
CA ALA A 272 -15.50 80.37 21.34
C ALA A 272 -16.15 81.68 20.85
N LYS A 273 -16.97 81.60 19.78
CA LYS A 273 -17.77 82.73 19.30
C LYS A 273 -18.88 83.10 20.29
N LEU A 274 -19.68 82.15 20.75
CA LEU A 274 -20.75 82.38 21.73
C LEU A 274 -20.22 82.96 23.04
N ASN A 275 -19.07 82.48 23.53
CA ASN A 275 -18.43 83.02 24.74
C ASN A 275 -18.00 84.48 24.54
N LYS A 276 -17.48 84.86 23.36
CA LYS A 276 -17.16 86.26 23.03
C LYS A 276 -18.41 87.13 22.96
N GLU A 277 -19.47 86.65 22.33
CA GLU A 277 -20.75 87.37 22.22
C GLU A 277 -21.40 87.57 23.60
N SER A 278 -21.42 86.55 24.46
CA SER A 278 -21.87 86.66 25.85
C SER A 278 -21.04 87.67 26.65
N THR A 279 -19.70 87.61 26.55
CA THR A 279 -18.81 88.56 27.24
C THR A 279 -19.05 90.02 26.77
N GLN A 280 -19.31 90.23 25.48
CA GLN A 280 -19.68 91.54 24.95
C GLN A 280 -21.06 92.00 25.46
N GLN A 281 -22.03 91.09 25.55
CA GLN A 281 -23.35 91.38 26.11
C GLN A 281 -23.28 91.75 27.60
N ASP A 282 -22.48 91.04 28.40
CA ASP A 282 -22.24 91.33 29.81
C ASP A 282 -21.55 92.69 29.99
N LEU A 283 -20.57 93.03 29.14
CA LEU A 283 -19.94 94.35 29.12
C LEU A 283 -20.93 95.46 28.74
N LEU A 284 -21.82 95.24 27.78
CA LEU A 284 -22.86 96.20 27.40
C LEU A 284 -23.87 96.42 28.55
N LEU A 285 -24.34 95.34 29.18
CA LEU A 285 -25.25 95.40 30.33
C LEU A 285 -24.58 96.11 31.52
N SER A 286 -23.32 95.79 31.83
CA SER A 286 -22.55 96.46 32.88
C SER A 286 -22.40 97.97 32.63
N ASN A 287 -22.10 98.37 31.39
CA ASN A 287 -22.04 99.78 31.00
C ASN A 287 -23.40 100.48 31.09
N GLN A 288 -24.50 99.80 30.71
CA GLN A 288 -25.86 100.32 30.88
C GLN A 288 -26.19 100.52 32.37
N ILE A 289 -25.94 99.52 33.22
CA ILE A 289 -26.14 99.60 34.69
C ILE A 289 -25.32 100.75 35.28
N ALA A 290 -24.05 100.90 34.88
CA ALA A 290 -23.20 101.99 35.34
C ALA A 290 -23.71 103.38 34.90
N SER A 291 -24.25 103.50 33.68
CA SER A 291 -24.85 104.76 33.20
C SER A 291 -26.17 105.09 33.91
N MET A 292 -27.05 104.11 34.11
CA MET A 292 -28.26 104.25 34.93
C MET A 292 -27.92 104.62 36.37
N GLY A 293 -26.88 104.02 36.96
CA GLY A 293 -26.40 104.38 38.30
C GLY A 293 -25.95 105.84 38.42
N LYS A 294 -25.36 106.42 37.36
CA LYS A 294 -25.06 107.87 37.29
C LYS A 294 -26.33 108.72 37.20
N VAL A 295 -27.30 108.31 36.37
CA VAL A 295 -28.60 109.01 36.25
C VAL A 295 -29.35 109.01 37.58
N VAL A 296 -29.47 107.85 38.24
CA VAL A 296 -30.11 107.70 39.56
C VAL A 296 -29.40 108.55 40.62
N LYS A 297 -28.06 108.60 40.65
CA LYS A 297 -27.31 109.50 41.54
C LYS A 297 -27.64 110.97 41.26
N SER A 298 -27.68 111.40 39.99
CA SER A 298 -28.02 112.78 39.63
C SER A 298 -29.47 113.15 39.97
N GLN A 299 -30.42 112.24 39.72
CA GLN A 299 -31.82 112.41 40.12
C GLN A 299 -31.97 112.48 41.64
N ASN A 300 -31.27 111.66 42.40
CA ASN A 300 -31.27 111.73 43.87
C ASN A 300 -30.69 113.05 44.42
N VAL A 301 -29.69 113.64 43.75
CA VAL A 301 -29.21 115.00 44.10
C VAL A 301 -30.31 116.03 43.83
N LYS A 302 -30.93 116.02 42.64
CA LYS A 302 -32.04 116.92 42.31
C LYS A 302 -33.25 116.75 43.25
N ILE A 303 -33.58 115.53 43.67
CA ILE A 303 -34.64 115.26 44.64
C ILE A 303 -34.30 115.88 45.99
N ARG A 304 -33.04 115.78 46.45
CA ARG A 304 -32.60 116.45 47.70
C ARG A 304 -32.68 117.97 47.58
N GLU A 305 -32.25 118.55 46.46
CA GLU A 305 -32.36 120.00 46.19
C GLU A 305 -33.83 120.47 46.19
N LEU A 306 -34.72 119.74 45.50
CA LEU A 306 -36.15 120.05 45.49
C LEU A 306 -36.80 119.88 46.87
N THR A 307 -36.38 118.88 47.64
CA THR A 307 -36.85 118.66 49.02
C THR A 307 -36.40 119.79 49.95
N ALA A 308 -35.17 120.28 49.79
CA ALA A 308 -34.66 121.44 50.53
C ALA A 308 -35.45 122.71 50.18
N LYS A 309 -35.72 122.97 48.90
CA LYS A 309 -36.58 124.08 48.44
C LYS A 309 -38.01 123.98 48.97
N LEU A 310 -38.59 122.77 49.02
CA LEU A 310 -39.92 122.57 49.62
C LEU A 310 -39.92 122.90 51.12
N GLY A 311 -38.80 122.64 51.81
CA GLY A 311 -38.57 123.05 53.20
C GLY A 311 -38.49 124.57 53.39
N GLU A 312 -37.82 125.28 52.47
CA GLU A 312 -37.80 126.74 52.40
C GLU A 312 -39.20 127.32 52.14
N GLU A 313 -39.95 126.79 51.17
CA GLU A 313 -41.33 127.24 50.92
C GLU A 313 -42.26 126.98 52.12
N ALA A 314 -42.08 125.86 52.84
CA ALA A 314 -42.84 125.58 54.06
C ALA A 314 -42.54 126.57 55.20
N GLN A 315 -41.28 127.02 55.33
CA GLN A 315 -40.90 128.12 56.23
C GLN A 315 -41.56 129.43 55.79
N LEU A 316 -41.49 129.78 54.51
CA LEU A 316 -42.08 131.00 53.94
C LEU A 316 -43.61 131.05 54.15
N ASN A 317 -44.29 129.93 53.95
CA ASN A 317 -45.74 129.80 54.12
C ASN A 317 -46.17 129.93 55.60
N ARG A 318 -45.39 129.40 56.55
CA ARG A 318 -45.62 129.68 57.99
C ARG A 318 -45.51 131.17 58.30
N THR A 319 -44.50 131.85 57.77
CA THR A 319 -44.30 133.29 57.95
C THR A 319 -45.46 134.10 57.37
N ASN A 320 -45.95 133.76 56.17
CA ASN A 320 -47.12 134.41 55.57
C ASN A 320 -48.43 134.15 56.33
N ARG A 321 -48.65 132.95 56.89
CA ARG A 321 -49.85 132.69 57.72
C ARG A 321 -49.87 133.55 58.98
N ILE A 322 -48.71 133.84 59.60
CA ILE A 322 -48.63 134.75 60.75
C ILE A 322 -49.03 136.18 60.33
N ALA A 323 -48.55 136.66 59.18
CA ALA A 323 -48.91 137.99 58.68
C ALA A 323 -50.43 138.14 58.38
N ILE A 324 -51.07 137.11 57.82
CA ILE A 324 -52.51 137.15 57.47
C ILE A 324 -53.41 137.28 58.72
N TYR A 325 -53.07 136.63 59.84
CA TYR A 325 -53.84 136.75 61.07
C TYR A 325 -53.80 138.17 61.67
N VAL A 326 -52.73 138.93 61.45
CA VAL A 326 -52.61 140.32 61.93
C VAL A 326 -53.46 141.28 61.08
N VAL A 327 -53.52 141.08 59.76
CA VAL A 327 -54.26 141.96 58.85
C VAL A 327 -55.77 141.68 58.86
N GLY A 328 -56.16 140.40 58.96
CA GLY A 328 -57.58 140.00 58.96
C GLY A 328 -58.40 140.54 60.13
N GLY A 329 -57.76 140.80 61.28
CA GLY A 329 -58.43 141.35 62.46
C GLY A 329 -58.85 142.82 62.35
N VAL A 330 -58.22 143.60 61.46
CA VAL A 330 -58.43 145.06 61.36
C VAL A 330 -59.58 145.40 60.41
N ALA A 331 -59.81 144.61 59.36
CA ALA A 331 -60.81 144.89 58.33
C ALA A 331 -62.26 144.82 58.82
N VAL A 332 -62.55 143.99 59.84
CA VAL A 332 -63.91 143.79 60.39
C VAL A 332 -64.44 145.04 61.12
N VAL A 333 -63.55 145.91 61.60
CA VAL A 333 -63.93 147.10 62.40
C VAL A 333 -64.29 148.31 61.51
N SER A 334 -63.72 148.42 60.30
CA SER A 334 -63.90 149.62 59.46
C SER A 334 -65.15 149.64 58.56
N LEU A 335 -65.77 148.49 58.29
CA LEU A 335 -66.94 148.40 57.38
C LEU A 335 -68.30 148.59 58.07
N VAL A 336 -68.33 148.60 59.41
CA VAL A 336 -69.56 148.81 60.21
C VAL A 336 -69.92 150.30 60.36
N LEU A 337 -68.98 151.23 60.10
CA LEU A 337 -69.14 152.66 60.40
C LEU A 337 -69.46 153.59 59.23
N THR A 338 -69.45 153.12 57.97
CA THR A 338 -69.52 153.99 56.78
C THR A 338 -70.76 153.80 55.90
N GLY A 339 -71.65 152.85 56.22
CA GLY A 339 -72.87 152.58 55.43
C GLY A 339 -74.15 153.31 55.88
N TRP A 340 -74.15 154.00 57.02
CA TRP A 340 -75.39 154.46 57.68
C TRP A 340 -75.72 155.96 57.52
N LEU A 341 -74.95 156.70 56.70
CA LEU A 341 -75.00 158.18 56.66
C LEU A 341 -74.94 158.78 55.23
N SER A 342 -75.60 158.15 54.26
CA SER A 342 -75.75 158.70 52.90
C SER A 342 -77.18 158.61 52.39
N PHE A 343 -77.86 159.78 52.33
CA PHE A 343 -78.98 160.17 51.43
C PHE A 343 -80.22 159.24 51.35
N VAL A 344 -81.46 159.62 51.66
CA VAL A 344 -82.12 160.93 51.96
C VAL A 344 -82.00 162.01 50.87
N SER A 345 -83.12 162.24 50.17
CA SER A 345 -83.38 163.27 49.12
C SER A 345 -82.64 163.01 47.78
N VAL A 346 -83.25 163.07 46.59
CA VAL A 346 -84.59 163.47 46.08
C VAL A 346 -84.92 162.58 44.85
N ALA A 347 -86.13 162.13 44.49
CA ALA A 347 -87.42 161.88 45.16
C ALA A 347 -88.35 161.15 44.13
N ALA A 348 -89.67 161.04 44.44
CA ALA A 348 -90.77 160.38 43.70
C ALA A 348 -90.95 158.87 43.94
#